data_AF-A0A1G7RGU7-F1
#
_entry.id   AF-A0A1G7RGU7-F1
#
_cell.length_a   1.000
_cell.length_b   1.000
_cell.length_c   1.000
_cell.angle_alpha   90.00
_cell.angle_beta   90.00
_cell.angle_gamma   90.00
#
_symmetry.space_group_name_H-M   'P 1'
#
loop_
_entity.id
_entity.type
_entity.pdbx_description
1 polymer ?
#
loop_
_entity_poly.entity_id
_entity_poly.type
_entity_poly.pdbx_seq_one_letter_code
_entity_poly.pdbx_strand_id
1 'polypeptide(L)'
;MKKNYHFYSVFMICFFVSCANYGDSLLYFNKDAKINGIKTVLYFEPEVFPDITEIKDPTFSAFYNATSDKMRSIGSVKYLQVNTSIPFDEVDSKMIKEICKNNNADVAVIPKVKYFKVGFGKYVFSNQVVVSLKLYDSKGNFVMETSYDTYKGNARLLGSAENSVIIGTKGAIRKMEKELRNRQVILRKAS
;
A
#
# COMPACT_ATOMS: atom_id res chain seq x y z
N MET A 1 -32.99 53.29 -25.08
CA MET A 1 -33.75 52.83 -23.88
C MET A 1 -33.28 51.43 -23.53
N LYS A 2 -32.36 51.24 -22.59
CA LYS A 2 -32.60 50.93 -21.16
C LYS A 2 -33.60 49.78 -20.91
N LYS A 3 -33.09 48.57 -20.66
CA LYS A 3 -32.99 47.89 -19.34
C LYS A 3 -32.54 46.43 -19.59
N ASN A 4 -31.39 45.95 -19.14
CA ASN A 4 -30.86 45.73 -17.78
C ASN A 4 -31.27 44.40 -17.12
N TYR A 5 -30.21 43.63 -16.81
CA TYR A 5 -30.03 42.59 -15.78
C TYR A 5 -30.73 41.23 -15.95
N HIS A 6 -29.94 40.17 -16.12
CA HIS A 6 -29.36 39.33 -15.06
C HIS A 6 -28.22 38.53 -15.72
N PHE A 7 -26.94 38.62 -15.33
CA PHE A 7 -26.36 38.36 -14.00
C PHE A 7 -26.84 37.04 -13.40
N TYR A 8 -26.54 35.93 -14.09
CA TYR A 8 -26.18 34.65 -13.48
C TYR A 8 -25.20 34.03 -14.46
N SER A 9 -23.90 34.29 -14.35
CA SER A 9 -23.03 33.43 -13.54
C SER A 9 -23.56 32.00 -13.46
N VAL A 10 -23.65 31.31 -14.61
CA VAL A 10 -23.47 29.86 -14.63
C VAL A 10 -22.01 29.65 -14.25
N PHE A 11 -21.76 29.80 -12.95
CA PHE A 11 -20.62 29.29 -12.24
C PHE A 11 -20.77 27.78 -12.44
N MET A 12 -20.32 27.30 -13.60
CA MET A 12 -20.12 25.90 -13.89
C MET A 12 -18.98 25.52 -12.95
N ILE A 13 -19.35 25.29 -11.68
CA ILE A 13 -18.56 24.55 -10.73
C ILE A 13 -18.47 23.19 -11.40
N CYS A 14 -17.45 23.03 -12.25
CA CYS A 14 -16.75 21.79 -12.38
C CYS A 14 -16.36 21.42 -10.95
N PHE A 15 -17.27 20.72 -10.27
CA PHE A 15 -16.91 19.83 -9.20
C PHE A 15 -15.93 18.88 -9.88
N PHE A 16 -14.65 19.25 -9.86
CA PHE A 16 -13.58 18.27 -9.83
C PHE A 16 -13.87 17.49 -8.55
N VAL A 17 -14.77 16.51 -8.67
CA VAL A 17 -14.89 15.41 -7.73
C VAL A 17 -13.53 14.75 -7.83
N SER A 18 -12.59 15.28 -7.07
CA SER A 18 -11.38 14.56 -6.74
C SER A 18 -11.95 13.30 -6.09
N CYS A 19 -11.87 12.17 -6.81
CA CYS A 19 -12.14 10.86 -6.26
C CYS A 19 -11.07 10.60 -5.20
N ALA A 20 -11.18 11.30 -4.08
CA ALA A 20 -10.34 11.11 -2.92
C ALA A 20 -10.56 9.68 -2.48
N ASN A 21 -9.51 8.88 -2.56
CA ASN A 21 -9.53 7.52 -2.06
C ASN A 21 -9.39 7.60 -0.54
N TYR A 22 -10.54 7.72 0.15
CA TYR A 22 -10.62 7.94 1.60
C TYR A 22 -10.01 6.82 2.46
N GLY A 23 -9.62 5.69 1.85
CA GLY A 23 -9.01 4.56 2.54
C GLY A 23 -7.50 4.62 2.66
N ASP A 24 -6.81 5.39 1.80
CA ASP A 24 -5.35 5.43 1.84
C ASP A 24 -4.79 6.42 2.87
N SER A 25 -3.70 6.04 3.54
CA SER A 25 -3.02 6.88 4.52
C SER A 25 -1.50 6.73 4.48
N LEU A 26 -0.79 7.81 4.80
CA LEU A 26 0.63 7.80 5.11
C LEU A 26 0.75 7.91 6.63
N LEU A 27 1.23 6.85 7.27
CA LEU A 27 1.35 6.76 8.73
C LEU A 27 2.71 7.29 9.19
N TYR A 28 3.76 7.04 8.41
CA TYR A 28 5.11 7.48 8.73
C TYR A 28 5.90 7.80 7.46
N PHE A 29 6.78 8.81 7.54
CA PHE A 29 7.80 9.07 6.52
C PHE A 29 9.05 9.68 7.16
N ASN A 30 10.19 9.06 6.90
CA ASN A 30 11.50 9.58 7.26
C ASN A 30 11.93 10.64 6.23
N LYS A 31 12.05 11.89 6.67
CA LYS A 31 12.42 13.02 5.80
C LYS A 31 13.86 12.96 5.30
N ASP A 32 14.73 12.26 6.01
CA ASP A 32 16.15 12.14 5.69
C ASP A 32 16.46 10.92 4.81
N ALA A 33 15.44 10.09 4.52
CA ALA A 33 15.59 8.92 3.68
C ALA A 33 15.90 9.31 2.23
N LYS A 34 16.98 8.74 1.69
CA LYS A 34 17.44 8.94 0.31
C LYS A 34 17.46 7.58 -0.41
N ILE A 35 16.48 7.31 -1.25
CA ILE A 35 16.39 6.05 -2.02
C ILE A 35 16.50 6.34 -3.51
N ASN A 36 17.72 6.39 -4.02
CA ASN A 36 17.94 6.75 -5.41
C ASN A 36 17.62 5.58 -6.34
N GLY A 37 16.69 5.79 -7.27
CA GLY A 37 16.49 4.91 -8.43
C GLY A 37 16.19 3.45 -8.07
N ILE A 38 14.99 3.19 -7.53
CA ILE A 38 14.52 1.84 -7.20
C ILE A 38 14.41 0.99 -8.48
N LYS A 39 15.22 -0.06 -8.57
CA LYS A 39 15.21 -1.05 -9.66
C LYS A 39 14.72 -2.41 -9.20
N THR A 40 15.05 -2.81 -7.97
CA THR A 40 14.68 -4.11 -7.42
C THR A 40 14.01 -3.94 -6.06
N VAL A 41 12.81 -4.51 -5.91
CA VAL A 41 12.03 -4.45 -4.67
C VAL A 41 11.75 -5.86 -4.17
N LEU A 42 12.04 -6.10 -2.90
CA LEU A 42 11.60 -7.30 -2.19
C LEU A 42 10.24 -7.05 -1.56
N TYR A 43 9.32 -7.99 -1.73
CA TYR A 43 8.08 -8.06 -0.96
C TYR A 43 8.11 -9.33 -0.13
N PHE A 44 7.99 -9.14 1.18
CA PHE A 44 7.85 -10.23 2.14
C PHE A 44 6.42 -10.72 2.17
N GLU A 45 6.26 -11.90 2.76
CA GLU A 45 4.95 -12.46 3.04
C GLU A 45 4.25 -11.64 4.11
N PRO A 46 2.96 -11.27 3.92
CA PRO A 46 2.29 -10.40 4.86
C PRO A 46 2.12 -11.10 6.22
N GLU A 47 2.35 -10.37 7.30
CA GLU A 47 1.83 -10.80 8.61
C GLU A 47 0.30 -10.74 8.54
N VAL A 48 -0.37 -11.84 8.85
CA VAL A 48 -1.84 -11.92 8.85
C VAL A 48 -2.36 -11.84 10.27
N PHE A 49 -3.25 -10.88 10.52
CA PHE A 49 -3.94 -10.75 11.80
C PHE A 49 -5.46 -10.84 11.60
N PRO A 50 -6.19 -11.65 12.39
CA PRO A 50 -5.66 -12.54 13.44
C PRO A 50 -4.85 -13.70 12.87
N ASP A 51 -3.95 -14.26 13.68
CA ASP A 51 -3.11 -15.39 13.29
C ASP A 51 -3.93 -16.68 13.25
N ILE A 52 -4.52 -16.96 12.08
CA ILE A 52 -5.42 -18.09 11.83
C ILE A 52 -5.01 -18.73 10.51
N THR A 53 -4.73 -20.03 10.53
CA THR A 53 -4.19 -20.76 9.38
C THR A 53 -5.12 -20.70 8.16
N GLU A 54 -6.42 -20.80 8.38
CA GLU A 54 -7.45 -20.89 7.34
C GLU A 54 -7.53 -19.65 6.43
N ILE A 55 -7.06 -18.50 6.91
CA ILE A 55 -7.07 -17.25 6.13
C ILE A 55 -5.70 -16.91 5.56
N LYS A 56 -4.62 -17.58 5.98
CA LYS A 56 -3.25 -17.26 5.53
C LYS A 56 -3.06 -17.50 4.05
N ASP A 57 -3.26 -18.72 3.57
CA ASP A 57 -3.01 -19.07 2.16
C ASP A 57 -3.85 -18.24 1.17
N PRO A 58 -5.17 -18.02 1.42
CA PRO A 58 -5.96 -17.10 0.60
C PRO A 58 -5.43 -15.66 0.64
N THR A 59 -4.99 -15.18 1.80
CA THR A 59 -4.42 -13.84 1.95
C THR A 59 -3.13 -13.69 1.17
N PHE A 60 -2.22 -14.66 1.27
CA PHE A 60 -0.94 -14.66 0.57
C PHE A 60 -1.15 -14.63 -0.94
N SER A 61 -2.04 -15.49 -1.42
CA SER A 61 -2.39 -15.57 -2.84
C SER A 61 -2.97 -14.25 -3.34
N ALA A 62 -3.96 -13.70 -2.64
CA ALA A 62 -4.59 -12.43 -2.98
C ALA A 62 -3.60 -11.25 -2.97
N PHE A 63 -2.75 -11.19 -1.94
CA PHE A 63 -1.74 -10.16 -1.75
C PHE A 63 -0.69 -10.19 -2.87
N TYR A 64 -0.11 -11.36 -3.16
CA TYR A 64 0.94 -11.49 -4.16
C TYR A 64 0.40 -11.31 -5.59
N ASN A 65 -0.81 -11.79 -5.89
CA ASN A 65 -1.47 -11.52 -7.16
C ASN A 65 -1.66 -10.00 -7.35
N ALA A 66 -2.20 -9.32 -6.34
CA ALA A 66 -2.40 -7.88 -6.37
C ALA A 66 -1.09 -7.09 -6.48
N THR A 67 -0.04 -7.54 -5.79
CA THR A 67 1.29 -6.93 -5.82
C THR A 67 1.94 -7.10 -7.18
N SER A 68 1.94 -8.32 -7.74
CA SER A 68 2.47 -8.63 -9.07
C SER A 68 1.79 -7.78 -10.14
N ASP A 69 0.44 -7.72 -10.14
CA ASP A 69 -0.32 -6.84 -11.04
C ASP A 69 0.13 -5.39 -10.95
N LYS A 70 0.25 -4.87 -9.71
CA LYS A 70 0.59 -3.48 -9.49
C LYS A 70 2.05 -3.19 -9.89
N MET A 71 2.99 -4.08 -9.60
CA MET A 71 4.39 -3.94 -10.01
C MET A 71 4.52 -3.92 -11.55
N ARG A 72 3.81 -4.80 -12.26
CA ARG A 72 3.76 -4.76 -13.73
C ARG A 72 3.28 -3.41 -14.27
N SER A 73 2.30 -2.78 -13.60
CA SER A 73 1.80 -1.45 -13.99
C SER A 73 2.79 -0.31 -13.72
N ILE A 74 3.70 -0.46 -12.76
CA ILE A 74 4.69 0.57 -12.38
C ILE A 74 5.86 0.63 -13.39
N GLY A 75 6.09 -0.46 -14.14
CA GLY A 75 7.08 -0.52 -15.22
C GLY A 75 8.30 -1.36 -14.85
N SER A 76 9.51 -0.85 -15.15
CA SER A 76 10.79 -1.59 -15.16
C SER A 76 11.38 -1.93 -13.78
N VAL A 77 10.54 -2.09 -12.75
CA VAL A 77 10.96 -2.52 -11.42
C VAL A 77 10.94 -4.04 -11.33
N LYS A 78 12.08 -4.65 -11.02
CA LYS A 78 12.20 -6.07 -10.71
C LYS A 78 11.53 -6.35 -9.36
N TYR A 79 10.49 -7.16 -9.41
CA TYR A 79 9.74 -7.62 -8.25
C TYR A 79 10.25 -9.00 -7.81
N LEU A 80 10.55 -9.15 -6.52
CA LEU A 80 11.00 -10.40 -5.91
C LEU A 80 10.15 -10.70 -4.67
N GLN A 81 9.63 -11.93 -4.60
CA GLN A 81 8.88 -12.43 -3.45
C GLN A 81 9.83 -13.11 -2.46
N VAL A 82 9.60 -12.89 -1.17
CA VAL A 82 10.31 -13.55 -0.08
C VAL A 82 9.27 -14.30 0.75
N ASN A 83 9.32 -15.63 0.69
CA ASN A 83 8.40 -16.54 1.40
C ASN A 83 8.77 -16.66 2.88
N THR A 84 8.81 -15.51 3.56
CA THR A 84 9.08 -15.41 4.98
C THR A 84 8.29 -14.22 5.48
N SER A 85 7.47 -14.44 6.51
CA SER A 85 6.79 -13.36 7.21
C SER A 85 7.71 -12.80 8.29
N ILE A 86 7.75 -11.48 8.41
CA ILE A 86 8.46 -10.78 9.48
C ILE A 86 7.40 -10.11 10.36
N PRO A 87 7.52 -10.19 11.71
CA PRO A 87 6.67 -9.43 12.61
C PRO A 87 6.67 -7.95 12.25
N PHE A 88 5.51 -7.43 11.87
CA PHE A 88 5.37 -6.09 11.31
C PHE A 88 5.72 -5.01 12.33
N ASP A 89 5.41 -5.24 13.61
CA ASP A 89 5.62 -4.27 14.68
C ASP A 89 7.07 -4.30 15.23
N GLU A 90 7.80 -5.41 15.03
CA GLU A 90 9.16 -5.64 15.54
C GLU A 90 10.11 -6.10 14.41
N VAL A 91 10.31 -5.25 13.41
CA VAL A 91 11.17 -5.58 12.26
C VAL A 91 12.65 -5.48 12.63
N ASP A 92 13.40 -6.57 12.47
CA ASP A 92 14.86 -6.58 12.60
C ASP A 92 15.53 -5.95 11.37
N SER A 93 16.04 -4.73 11.53
CA SER A 93 16.74 -3.99 10.47
C SER A 93 18.01 -4.68 9.96
N LYS A 94 18.70 -5.47 10.80
CA LYS A 94 19.90 -6.22 10.39
C LYS A 94 19.52 -7.32 9.41
N MET A 95 18.46 -8.07 9.72
CA MET A 95 17.90 -9.08 8.84
C MET A 95 17.48 -8.48 7.49
N ILE A 96 16.78 -7.34 7.49
CA ILE A 96 16.40 -6.65 6.25
C ILE A 96 17.62 -6.30 5.39
N LYS A 97 18.64 -5.72 6.01
CA LYS A 97 19.88 -5.35 5.32
C LYS A 97 20.56 -6.56 4.68
N GLU A 98 20.64 -7.67 5.39
CA GLU A 98 21.25 -8.90 4.88
C GLU A 98 20.46 -9.50 3.71
N ILE A 99 19.14 -9.59 3.83
CA ILE A 99 18.28 -10.11 2.75
C ILE A 99 18.34 -9.20 1.53
N CYS A 100 18.29 -7.87 1.70
CA CYS A 100 18.46 -6.93 0.60
C CYS A 100 19.82 -7.10 -0.09
N LYS A 101 20.90 -7.23 0.68
CA LYS A 101 22.26 -7.44 0.15
C LYS A 101 22.34 -8.74 -0.68
N ASN A 102 21.80 -9.84 -0.16
CA ASN A 102 21.85 -11.15 -0.80
C ASN A 102 21.03 -11.24 -2.08
N ASN A 103 20.00 -10.38 -2.23
CA ASN A 103 19.11 -10.35 -3.39
C ASN A 103 19.36 -9.16 -4.33
N ASN A 104 20.41 -8.36 -4.09
CA ASN A 104 20.68 -7.12 -4.82
C ASN A 104 19.46 -6.20 -4.91
N ALA A 105 18.74 -6.06 -3.79
CA ALA A 105 17.53 -5.25 -3.71
C ALA A 105 17.82 -3.83 -3.20
N ASP A 106 17.12 -2.85 -3.76
CA ASP A 106 17.24 -1.44 -3.37
C ASP A 106 16.37 -1.13 -2.15
N VAL A 107 15.23 -1.82 -2.05
CA VAL A 107 14.26 -1.68 -0.95
C VAL A 107 13.58 -3.00 -0.62
N ALA A 108 13.05 -3.07 0.61
CA ALA A 108 12.23 -4.15 1.11
C ALA A 108 10.88 -3.62 1.61
N VAL A 109 9.81 -4.34 1.33
CA VAL A 109 8.45 -4.05 1.80
C VAL A 109 8.00 -5.15 2.76
N ILE A 110 7.72 -4.77 3.99
CA ILE A 110 7.17 -5.63 5.04
C ILE A 110 5.67 -5.37 5.12
N PRO A 111 4.80 -6.33 4.75
CA PRO A 111 3.37 -6.12 4.74
C PRO A 111 2.68 -6.70 5.97
N LYS A 112 1.51 -6.14 6.30
CA LYS A 112 0.54 -6.70 7.26
C LYS A 112 -0.86 -6.59 6.71
N VAL A 113 -1.63 -7.67 6.82
CA VAL A 113 -3.06 -7.70 6.49
C VAL A 113 -3.83 -7.95 7.79
N LYS A 114 -4.58 -6.94 8.21
CA LYS A 114 -5.40 -6.98 9.41
C LYS A 114 -6.87 -7.10 9.04
N TYR A 115 -7.49 -8.23 9.34
CA TYR A 115 -8.93 -8.43 9.25
C TYR A 115 -9.65 -7.80 10.44
N PHE A 116 -10.83 -7.25 10.20
CA PHE A 116 -11.71 -6.78 11.27
C PHE A 116 -12.58 -7.94 11.78
N LYS A 117 -12.72 -8.08 13.10
CA LYS A 117 -13.67 -9.03 13.70
C LYS A 117 -15.07 -8.43 13.69
N VAL A 118 -16.06 -9.17 13.19
CA VAL A 118 -17.47 -8.72 13.10
C VAL A 118 -18.42 -9.75 13.71
N GLY A 119 -18.24 -10.06 14.99
CA GLY A 119 -19.24 -10.85 15.71
C GLY A 119 -18.75 -11.55 16.97
N PHE A 120 -19.72 -12.11 17.70
CA PHE A 120 -19.50 -13.03 18.80
C PHE A 120 -19.42 -14.47 18.24
N GLY A 121 -18.26 -15.12 18.38
CA GLY A 121 -17.96 -16.43 17.81
C GLY A 121 -16.48 -16.55 17.42
N LYS A 122 -15.99 -17.78 17.18
CA LYS A 122 -14.56 -18.01 16.90
C LYS A 122 -14.09 -17.58 15.50
N TYR A 123 -14.99 -17.39 14.51
CA TYR A 123 -14.57 -17.24 13.10
C TYR A 123 -15.39 -16.24 12.24
N VAL A 124 -16.04 -15.24 12.83
CA VAL A 124 -16.78 -14.23 12.04
C VAL A 124 -15.89 -13.02 11.77
N PHE A 125 -15.21 -13.03 10.61
CA PHE A 125 -14.39 -11.91 10.12
C PHE A 125 -15.14 -11.07 9.11
N SER A 126 -14.90 -9.76 9.15
CA SER A 126 -15.35 -8.86 8.10
C SER A 126 -14.65 -9.24 6.82
N ASN A 127 -15.35 -9.05 5.71
CA ASN A 127 -14.68 -9.02 4.43
C ASN A 127 -13.73 -7.81 4.33
N GLN A 128 -13.75 -6.87 5.26
CA GLN A 128 -12.87 -5.70 5.27
C GLN A 128 -11.52 -6.00 5.94
N VAL A 129 -10.49 -5.33 5.43
CA VAL A 129 -9.12 -5.42 5.93
C VAL A 129 -8.46 -4.04 5.99
N VAL A 130 -7.41 -3.94 6.80
CA VAL A 130 -6.38 -2.90 6.65
C VAL A 130 -5.14 -3.57 6.12
N VAL A 131 -4.66 -3.13 4.96
CA VAL A 131 -3.35 -3.53 4.43
C VAL A 131 -2.36 -2.44 4.76
N SER A 132 -1.31 -2.78 5.50
CA SER A 132 -0.25 -1.84 5.90
C SER A 132 1.08 -2.31 5.34
N LEU A 133 1.92 -1.37 4.90
CA LEU A 133 3.19 -1.64 4.24
C LEU A 133 4.27 -0.76 4.87
N LYS A 134 5.31 -1.38 5.43
CA LYS A 134 6.54 -0.68 5.85
C LYS A 134 7.60 -0.84 4.78
N LEU A 135 8.15 0.28 4.32
CA LEU A 135 9.25 0.33 3.37
C LEU A 135 10.56 0.54 4.12
N TYR A 136 11.55 -0.28 3.78
CA TYR A 136 12.93 -0.18 4.26
C TYR A 136 13.87 -0.01 3.07
N ASP A 137 14.94 0.75 3.27
CA ASP A 137 16.03 0.82 2.29
C ASP A 137 16.95 -0.41 2.40
N SER A 138 17.85 -0.58 1.43
CA SER A 138 18.84 -1.67 1.41
C SER A 138 19.83 -1.68 2.59
N LYS A 139 19.89 -0.60 3.38
CA LYS A 139 20.70 -0.50 4.60
C LYS A 139 19.92 -0.92 5.85
N GLY A 140 18.63 -1.23 5.72
CA GLY A 140 17.74 -1.58 6.83
C GLY A 140 17.12 -0.37 7.52
N ASN A 141 17.22 0.84 6.95
CA ASN A 141 16.58 2.01 7.55
C ASN A 141 15.10 2.02 7.25
N PHE A 142 14.28 2.35 8.25
CA PHE A 142 12.84 2.54 8.07
C PHE A 142 12.55 3.86 7.34
N VAL A 143 11.88 3.76 6.20
CA VAL A 143 11.66 4.88 5.28
C VAL A 143 10.24 5.42 5.42
N MET A 144 9.24 4.55 5.28
CA MET A 144 7.85 4.98 5.33
C MET A 144 6.91 3.85 5.68
N GLU A 145 5.74 4.23 6.17
CA GLU A 145 4.61 3.32 6.34
C GLU A 145 3.37 3.90 5.70
N THR A 146 2.75 3.11 4.84
CA THR A 146 1.46 3.42 4.24
C THR A 146 0.46 2.35 4.60
N SER A 147 -0.82 2.73 4.59
CA SER A 147 -1.88 1.75 4.76
C SER A 147 -3.07 2.07 3.86
N TYR A 148 -3.90 1.06 3.67
CA TYR A 148 -5.21 1.18 3.06
C TYR A 148 -6.25 0.48 3.91
N ASP A 149 -7.21 1.25 4.42
CA ASP A 149 -8.37 0.77 5.14
C ASP A 149 -9.54 0.57 4.14
N THR A 150 -9.88 -0.68 3.85
CA THR A 150 -10.94 -0.98 2.88
C THR A 150 -12.32 -0.59 3.38
N TYR A 151 -12.53 -0.51 4.70
CA TYR A 151 -13.79 -0.03 5.27
C TYR A 151 -13.99 1.46 4.95
N LYS A 152 -12.93 2.26 5.06
CA LYS A 152 -12.98 3.70 4.75
C LYS A 152 -12.90 4.00 3.25
N GLY A 153 -12.26 3.12 2.48
CA GLY A 153 -11.92 3.34 1.07
C GLY A 153 -13.04 3.15 0.05
N ASN A 154 -14.32 3.09 0.47
CA ASN A 154 -15.45 2.75 -0.42
C ASN A 154 -15.31 1.37 -1.09
N ALA A 155 -14.53 0.43 -0.54
CA ALA A 155 -14.65 -0.97 -0.94
C ALA A 155 -16.02 -1.43 -0.45
N ARG A 156 -16.96 -1.60 -1.40
CA ARG A 156 -18.34 -2.00 -1.16
C ARG A 156 -18.42 -3.00 -0.01
N LEU A 157 -19.34 -2.78 0.93
CA LEU A 157 -19.72 -3.69 2.03
C LEU A 157 -20.09 -5.13 1.56
N LEU A 158 -20.07 -5.40 0.25
CA LEU A 158 -20.54 -6.61 -0.43
C LEU A 158 -19.43 -7.40 -1.16
N GLY A 159 -18.16 -6.99 -1.06
CA GLY A 159 -17.04 -7.74 -1.64
C GLY A 159 -16.61 -8.93 -0.78
N SER A 160 -15.96 -9.96 -1.36
CA SER A 160 -15.31 -11.04 -0.62
C SER A 160 -14.08 -10.54 0.15
N ALA A 161 -13.67 -11.29 1.18
CA ALA A 161 -12.42 -11.05 1.91
C ALA A 161 -11.20 -10.95 0.99
N GLU A 162 -11.09 -11.86 0.01
CA GLU A 162 -10.05 -11.84 -1.03
C GLU A 162 -10.03 -10.52 -1.82
N ASN A 163 -11.20 -10.07 -2.28
CA ASN A 163 -11.31 -8.81 -3.02
C ASN A 163 -10.85 -7.62 -2.19
N SER A 164 -11.15 -7.60 -0.90
CA SER A 164 -10.67 -6.54 0.00
C SER A 164 -9.16 -6.60 0.20
N VAL A 165 -8.55 -7.78 0.30
CA VAL A 165 -7.08 -7.90 0.31
C VAL A 165 -6.50 -7.35 -0.98
N ILE A 166 -7.08 -7.67 -2.14
CA ILE A 166 -6.63 -7.15 -3.45
C ILE A 166 -6.73 -5.63 -3.51
N ILE A 167 -7.89 -5.07 -3.15
CA ILE A 167 -8.14 -3.62 -3.16
C ILE A 167 -7.21 -2.91 -2.18
N GLY A 168 -7.10 -3.43 -0.95
CA GLY A 168 -6.23 -2.88 0.09
C GLY A 168 -4.76 -2.89 -0.33
N THR A 169 -4.30 -3.99 -0.92
CA THR A 169 -2.92 -4.12 -1.42
C THR A 169 -2.63 -3.12 -2.53
N LYS A 170 -3.48 -3.07 -3.56
CA LYS A 170 -3.33 -2.10 -4.67
C LYS A 170 -3.37 -0.66 -4.15
N GLY A 171 -4.25 -0.37 -3.19
CA GLY A 171 -4.38 0.94 -2.56
C GLY A 171 -3.15 1.36 -1.76
N ALA A 172 -2.63 0.49 -0.90
CA ALA A 172 -1.47 0.76 -0.06
C ALA A 172 -0.20 0.94 -0.89
N ILE A 173 0.00 0.11 -1.93
CA ILE A 173 1.12 0.25 -2.87
C ILE A 173 1.00 1.56 -3.66
N ARG A 174 -0.20 1.89 -4.17
CA ARG A 174 -0.41 3.14 -4.91
C ARG A 174 -0.10 4.36 -4.04
N LYS A 175 -0.47 4.33 -2.76
CA LYS A 175 -0.14 5.40 -1.81
C LYS A 175 1.36 5.50 -1.59
N MET A 176 2.04 4.38 -1.37
CA MET A 176 3.51 4.34 -1.24
C MET A 176 4.19 4.91 -2.49
N GLU A 177 3.78 4.46 -3.67
CA GLU A 177 4.28 4.95 -4.96
C GLU A 177 4.09 6.47 -5.10
N LYS A 178 2.90 6.99 -4.77
CA LYS A 178 2.59 8.41 -4.82
C LYS A 178 3.50 9.22 -3.88
N GLU A 179 3.71 8.75 -2.65
CA GLU A 179 4.57 9.44 -1.69
C GLU A 179 6.04 9.42 -2.11
N LEU A 180 6.53 8.29 -2.65
CA LEU A 180 7.88 8.17 -3.22
C LEU A 180 8.11 9.15 -4.38
N ARG A 181 7.11 9.31 -5.27
CA ARG A 181 7.17 10.26 -6.38
C ARG A 181 7.10 11.71 -5.92
N ASN A 182 6.15 12.04 -5.03
CA ASN A 182 5.92 13.41 -4.57
C ASN A 182 7.12 13.99 -3.81
N ARG A 183 7.81 13.13 -3.06
CA ARG A 183 8.92 13.54 -2.19
C ARG A 183 10.27 13.46 -2.90
N GLN A 184 10.26 13.20 -4.21
CA GLN A 184 11.45 13.05 -5.07
C GLN A 184 12.47 12.03 -4.55
N VAL A 185 12.00 11.07 -3.74
CA VAL A 185 12.85 10.01 -3.22
C VAL A 185 13.34 9.17 -4.40
N ILE A 186 12.48 8.91 -5.39
CA ILE A 186 12.90 8.42 -6.70
C ILE A 186 13.48 9.61 -7.49
N LEU A 187 14.79 9.86 -7.36
CA LEU A 187 15.47 10.81 -8.24
C LEU A 187 15.24 10.39 -9.70
N ARG A 188 14.70 11.33 -10.49
CA ARG A 188 14.65 11.24 -11.96
C ARG A 188 16.05 10.85 -12.43
N LYS A 189 16.14 9.86 -13.34
CA LYS A 189 17.33 9.71 -14.19
C LYS A 189 17.70 11.11 -14.69
N ALA A 190 18.94 11.52 -14.42
CA ALA A 190 19.51 12.70 -15.04
C ALA A 190 19.38 12.60 -16.57
N SER A 191 19.20 13.77 -17.19
CA SER A 191 19.05 14.02 -18.62
C SER A 191 19.77 13.06 -19.54
#